data_AF-A0AAD6X455-F1
#
_entry.id   AF-A0AAD6X455-F1
#
_cell.length_a   1.000
_cell.length_b   1.000
_cell.length_c   1.000
_cell.angle_alpha   90.00
_cell.angle_beta   90.00
_cell.angle_gamma   90.00
#
_symmetry.space_group_name_H-M   'P 1'
#
loop_
_entity.id
_entity.type
_entity.pdbx_description
1 polymer ?
#
loop_
_entity_poly.entity_id
_entity_poly.type
_entity_poly.pdbx_seq_one_letter_code
_entity_poly.pdbx_strand_id
1 'polypeptide(L)'
;MPPSKFVGLPTEILAYILKDPLISLETLYSLALLCRRLHLIALSIYFSRHELTSISRSLHIPMQTEGRDLLTVLETTLFLPDVDDFTFIFPHPSCVSILPILRELQRVENYISRLHSVKGVTLQLDQPHSVCLSVGNEAALRAWSIGLGSLLSCIVEKVCSCLTVMPVYGAQMIRYKARNPSPSPPRRSRIRRLLETFLCAPKAS
;
A
#
# COMPACT_ATOMS: atom_id res chain seq x y z
N MET A 1 -12.66 45.30 13.56
CA MET A 1 -11.75 44.60 12.64
C MET A 1 -12.26 43.18 12.46
N PRO A 2 -12.50 42.70 11.23
CA PRO A 2 -12.88 41.32 11.04
C PRO A 2 -11.73 40.40 11.49
N PRO A 3 -12.01 39.26 12.15
CA PRO A 3 -10.98 38.33 12.57
C PRO A 3 -10.16 37.91 11.35
N SER A 4 -8.84 38.05 11.43
CA SER A 4 -7.93 37.58 10.41
C SER A 4 -8.08 36.06 10.29
N LYS A 5 -8.61 35.62 9.15
CA LYS A 5 -8.78 34.19 8.89
C LYS A 5 -7.40 33.55 8.83
N PHE A 6 -7.19 32.45 9.54
CA PHE A 6 -5.95 31.66 9.52
C PHE A 6 -5.47 31.36 8.09
N VAL A 7 -6.40 31.05 7.18
CA VAL A 7 -6.14 30.78 5.76
C VAL A 7 -5.62 32.01 5.00
N GLY A 8 -5.73 33.22 5.55
CA GLY A 8 -5.22 34.46 4.96
C GLY A 8 -3.73 34.72 5.24
N LEU A 9 -3.09 33.93 6.11
CA LEU A 9 -1.66 34.06 6.40
C LEU A 9 -0.80 33.73 5.15
N PRO A 10 0.43 34.30 5.02
CA PRO A 10 1.38 33.89 3.99
C PRO A 10 1.74 32.40 4.08
N THR A 11 2.12 31.79 2.96
CA THR A 11 2.33 30.33 2.86
C THR A 11 3.49 29.87 3.74
N GLU A 12 4.52 30.70 3.85
CA GLU A 12 5.73 30.49 4.63
C GLU A 12 5.41 30.45 6.13
N ILE A 13 4.52 31.36 6.57
CA ILE A 13 4.08 31.43 7.96
C ILE A 13 3.20 30.21 8.29
N LEU A 14 2.29 29.83 7.41
CA LEU A 14 1.49 28.61 7.57
C LEU A 14 2.38 27.37 7.62
N ALA A 15 3.34 27.24 6.70
CA ALA A 15 4.27 26.13 6.69
C ALA A 15 5.10 26.08 7.97
N TYR A 16 5.57 27.23 8.47
CA TYR A 16 6.31 27.34 9.72
C TYR A 16 5.49 26.86 10.92
N ILE A 17 4.25 27.33 11.05
CA ILE A 17 3.32 26.91 12.12
C ILE A 17 3.07 25.41 12.03
N LEU A 18 2.72 24.90 10.83
CA LEU A 18 2.38 23.49 10.63
C LEU A 18 3.59 22.55 10.78
N LYS A 19 4.82 23.07 10.68
CA LYS A 19 6.04 22.30 10.88
C LYS A 19 6.31 21.99 12.36
N ASP A 20 5.66 22.68 13.29
CA ASP A 20 5.80 22.46 14.74
C ASP A 20 5.53 20.99 15.12
N PRO A 21 6.50 20.27 15.72
CA PRO A 21 6.35 18.86 16.09
C PRO A 21 5.19 18.58 17.05
N LEU A 22 4.69 19.59 17.77
CA LEU A 22 3.52 19.46 18.65
C LEU A 22 2.22 19.17 17.88
N ILE A 23 2.16 19.52 16.59
CA ILE A 23 1.00 19.25 15.75
C ILE A 23 1.04 17.78 15.32
N SER A 24 0.04 17.00 15.70
CA SER A 24 -0.03 15.57 15.34
C SER A 24 -0.19 15.35 13.83
N LEU A 25 0.25 14.19 13.35
CA LEU A 25 0.03 13.75 11.96
C LEU A 25 -1.46 13.70 11.60
N GLU A 26 -2.31 13.31 12.54
CA GLU A 26 -3.76 13.30 12.36
C GLU A 26 -4.33 14.72 12.17
N THR A 27 -3.79 15.69 12.91
CA THR A 27 -4.16 17.11 12.76
C THR A 27 -3.72 17.63 11.40
N LEU A 28 -2.48 17.34 10.98
CA LEU A 28 -1.99 17.71 9.64
C LEU A 28 -2.88 17.14 8.54
N TYR A 29 -3.23 15.86 8.63
CA TYR A 29 -4.12 15.22 7.68
C TYR A 29 -5.51 15.87 7.69
N SER A 30 -6.08 16.12 8.87
CA SER A 30 -7.40 16.76 8.97
C SER A 30 -7.40 18.16 8.36
N LEU A 31 -6.34 18.94 8.55
CA LEU A 31 -6.14 20.24 7.91
C LEU A 31 -6.02 20.12 6.40
N ALA A 32 -5.37 19.07 5.89
CA ALA A 32 -5.24 18.82 4.47
C ALA A 32 -6.58 18.58 3.75
N LEU A 33 -7.62 18.16 4.49
CA LEU A 33 -8.96 17.93 3.96
C LEU A 33 -9.82 19.21 3.89
N LEU A 34 -9.40 20.32 4.51
CA LEU A 34 -10.24 21.52 4.63
C LEU A 34 -10.28 22.38 3.35
N CYS A 35 -9.14 22.61 2.71
CA CYS A 35 -9.07 23.40 1.49
C CYS A 35 -7.81 23.08 0.67
N ARG A 36 -7.83 23.40 -0.63
CA ARG A 36 -6.71 23.11 -1.56
C ARG A 36 -5.37 23.68 -1.12
N ARG A 37 -5.37 24.88 -0.50
CA ARG A 37 -4.12 25.51 -0.03
C ARG A 37 -3.52 24.75 1.15
N LEU A 38 -4.33 24.42 2.15
CA LEU A 38 -3.89 23.62 3.29
C LEU A 38 -3.54 22.19 2.87
N HIS A 39 -4.25 21.62 1.90
CA HIS A 39 -3.93 20.32 1.31
C HIS A 39 -2.46 20.23 0.87
N LEU A 40 -2.01 21.20 0.06
CA LEU A 40 -0.64 21.20 -0.44
C LEU A 40 0.40 21.36 0.69
N ILE A 41 0.16 22.31 1.60
CA ILE A 41 1.13 22.61 2.68
C ILE A 41 1.16 21.46 3.70
N ALA A 42 0.01 21.08 4.24
CA ALA A 42 -0.07 20.10 5.33
C ALA A 42 0.37 18.71 4.87
N LEU A 43 0.04 18.28 3.64
CA LEU A 43 0.54 17.01 3.12
C LEU A 43 2.04 17.01 2.84
N SER A 44 2.59 18.13 2.34
CA SER A 44 4.05 18.22 2.15
C SER A 44 4.81 18.02 3.48
N ILE A 45 4.27 18.57 4.57
CA ILE A 45 4.84 18.42 5.91
C ILE A 45 4.56 17.01 6.46
N TYR A 46 3.37 16.47 6.26
CA TYR A 46 3.01 15.10 6.63
C TYR A 46 3.97 14.09 6.00
N PHE A 47 4.19 14.19 4.70
CA PHE A 47 5.11 13.33 3.96
C PHE A 47 6.57 13.53 4.37
N SER A 48 7.00 14.77 4.59
CA SER A 48 8.34 15.04 5.13
C SER A 48 8.57 14.38 6.49
N ARG A 49 7.54 14.23 7.33
CA ARG A 49 7.64 13.57 8.64
C ARG A 49 7.60 12.05 8.56
N HIS A 50 6.98 11.51 7.52
CA HIS A 50 7.08 10.08 7.17
C HIS A 50 8.35 9.76 6.37
N GLU A 51 9.32 10.68 6.31
CA GLU A 51 10.57 10.53 5.55
C GLU A 51 10.36 10.30 4.04
N LEU A 52 9.17 10.67 3.55
CA LEU A 52 8.81 10.64 2.13
C LEU A 52 9.28 11.94 1.50
N THR A 53 10.60 12.09 1.46
CA THR A 53 11.23 13.14 0.67
C THR A 53 11.30 12.70 -0.78
N SER A 54 11.31 13.65 -1.72
CA SER A 54 11.38 13.40 -3.17
C SER A 54 12.59 12.58 -3.65
N ILE A 55 13.52 12.27 -2.75
CA ILE A 55 14.72 11.47 -3.02
C ILE A 55 14.42 9.97 -2.85
N SER A 56 13.46 9.62 -1.99
CA SER A 56 13.10 8.23 -1.70
C SER A 56 12.29 7.63 -2.84
N ARG A 57 12.97 6.88 -3.72
CA ARG A 57 12.34 6.09 -4.79
C ARG A 57 11.55 4.89 -4.27
N SER A 58 11.72 4.55 -2.99
CA SER A 58 11.07 3.44 -2.33
C SER A 58 10.18 3.90 -1.18
N LEU A 59 8.97 3.32 -1.09
CA LEU A 59 7.95 3.66 -0.12
C LEU A 59 7.50 2.42 0.66
N HIS A 60 7.62 2.47 1.98
CA HIS A 60 7.15 1.40 2.88
C HIS A 60 5.82 1.81 3.53
N ILE A 61 4.78 1.02 3.32
CA ILE A 61 3.42 1.30 3.76
C ILE A 61 2.98 0.18 4.73
N PRO A 62 3.13 0.39 6.04
CA PRO A 62 2.50 -0.48 7.02
C PRO A 62 1.00 -0.27 7.00
N MET A 63 0.27 -1.32 6.63
CA MET A 63 -1.18 -1.34 6.60
C MET A 63 -1.69 -1.54 8.03
N GLN A 64 -2.61 -0.69 8.47
CA GLN A 64 -3.21 -0.78 9.80
C GLN A 64 -4.66 -1.24 9.67
N THR A 65 -5.11 -2.12 10.57
CA THR A 65 -6.52 -2.56 10.60
C THR A 65 -7.46 -1.47 11.09
N GLU A 66 -6.93 -0.53 11.88
CA GLU A 66 -7.67 0.57 12.48
C GLU A 66 -6.90 1.88 12.29
N GLY A 67 -7.64 2.97 12.11
CA GLY A 67 -7.07 4.31 11.98
C GLY A 67 -6.78 4.74 10.53
N ARG A 68 -6.07 5.86 10.41
CA ARG A 68 -5.69 6.49 9.14
C ARG A 68 -4.24 6.14 8.86
N ASP A 69 -4.03 5.17 7.98
CA ASP A 69 -2.69 4.82 7.52
C ASP A 69 -2.21 5.75 6.39
N LEU A 70 -0.93 5.60 6.05
CA LEU A 70 -0.29 6.34 4.98
C LEU A 70 -0.96 6.10 3.63
N LEU A 71 -1.50 4.90 3.38
CA LEU A 71 -2.23 4.60 2.15
C LEU A 71 -3.48 5.46 2.00
N THR A 72 -4.24 5.66 3.08
CA THR A 72 -5.40 6.56 3.10
C THR A 72 -5.00 7.96 2.69
N VAL A 73 -3.87 8.45 3.22
CA VAL A 73 -3.38 9.79 2.88
C VAL A 73 -3.03 9.85 1.39
N LEU A 74 -2.29 8.87 0.88
CA LEU A 74 -1.94 8.75 -0.54
C LEU A 74 -3.18 8.69 -1.45
N GLU A 75 -4.22 7.98 -1.03
CA GLU A 75 -5.48 7.90 -1.76
C GLU A 75 -6.17 9.28 -1.89
N THR A 76 -6.09 10.12 -0.85
CA THR A 76 -6.69 11.46 -0.85
C THR A 76 -5.83 12.53 -1.51
N THR A 77 -4.56 12.25 -1.78
CA THR A 77 -3.66 13.26 -2.36
C THR A 77 -4.05 13.63 -3.78
N LEU A 78 -4.03 14.93 -4.07
CA LEU A 78 -4.24 15.44 -5.43
C LEU A 78 -3.07 15.13 -6.36
N PHE A 79 -1.87 14.99 -5.81
CA PHE A 79 -0.64 14.69 -6.54
C PHE A 79 0.02 13.47 -5.91
N LEU A 80 0.12 12.41 -6.70
CA LEU A 80 0.81 11.20 -6.28
C LEU A 80 2.32 11.43 -6.33
N PRO A 81 3.07 11.03 -5.29
CA PRO A 81 4.52 11.09 -5.34
C PRO A 81 5.05 10.15 -6.43
N ASP A 82 6.14 10.56 -7.09
CA ASP A 82 6.84 9.73 -8.07
C ASP A 82 7.67 8.67 -7.33
N VAL A 83 7.04 7.53 -7.07
CA VAL A 83 7.63 6.41 -6.33
C VAL A 83 7.80 5.24 -7.28
N ASP A 84 9.03 4.73 -7.37
CA ASP A 84 9.38 3.60 -8.22
C ASP A 84 9.00 2.27 -7.57
N ASP A 85 9.28 2.14 -6.28
CA ASP A 85 9.20 0.89 -5.53
C ASP A 85 8.26 1.01 -4.33
N PHE A 86 7.24 0.16 -4.25
CA PHE A 86 6.31 0.10 -3.12
C PHE A 86 6.52 -1.17 -2.31
N THR A 87 6.51 -1.05 -0.99
CA THR A 87 6.47 -2.18 -0.06
C THR A 87 5.23 -2.07 0.81
N PHE A 88 4.24 -2.93 0.57
CA PHE A 88 3.03 -3.01 1.38
C PHE A 88 3.20 -4.08 2.45
N ILE A 89 3.10 -3.67 3.72
CA ILE A 89 3.25 -4.56 4.87
C ILE A 89 1.86 -4.77 5.46
N PHE A 90 1.27 -5.94 5.19
CA PHE A 90 -0.07 -6.26 5.65
C PHE A 90 -0.06 -6.59 7.14
N PRO A 91 -1.15 -6.27 7.88
CA PRO A 91 -1.27 -6.69 9.25
C PRO A 91 -1.28 -8.22 9.34
N HIS A 92 -0.76 -8.75 10.43
CA HIS A 92 -0.80 -10.18 10.70
C HIS A 92 -2.26 -10.68 10.63
N PRO A 93 -2.55 -11.76 9.86
CA PRO A 93 -3.89 -12.37 9.90
C PRO A 93 -4.21 -12.77 11.33
N SER A 94 -5.24 -12.17 11.92
CA SER A 94 -5.75 -12.68 13.18
C SER A 94 -6.12 -14.16 13.03
N CYS A 95 -5.89 -14.97 14.05
CA CYS A 95 -6.28 -16.40 14.02
C CYS A 95 -7.78 -16.66 13.92
N VAL A 96 -8.56 -15.58 13.99
CA VAL A 96 -10.01 -15.59 13.94
C VAL A 96 -10.52 -15.25 12.53
N SER A 97 -9.84 -14.37 11.78
CA SER A 97 -10.35 -13.87 10.50
C SER A 97 -9.28 -13.27 9.58
N ILE A 98 -9.34 -13.65 8.30
CA ILE A 98 -8.58 -13.06 7.19
C ILE A 98 -9.26 -11.84 6.56
N LEU A 99 -10.53 -11.58 6.91
CA LEU A 99 -11.33 -10.52 6.29
C LEU A 99 -10.68 -9.13 6.33
N PRO A 100 -10.00 -8.70 7.43
CA PRO A 100 -9.30 -7.43 7.45
C PRO A 100 -8.24 -7.33 6.33
N ILE A 101 -7.50 -8.40 6.06
CA ILE A 101 -6.49 -8.43 4.99
C ILE A 101 -7.14 -8.29 3.62
N LEU A 102 -8.32 -8.89 3.39
CA LEU A 102 -9.03 -8.75 2.11
C LEU A 102 -9.36 -7.29 1.79
N ARG A 103 -9.77 -6.54 2.81
CA ARG A 103 -10.02 -5.10 2.68
C ARG A 103 -8.73 -4.36 2.29
N GLU A 104 -7.62 -4.69 2.94
CA GLU A 104 -6.33 -4.08 2.63
C GLU A 104 -5.84 -4.44 1.22
N LEU A 105 -6.05 -5.68 0.76
CA LEU A 105 -5.73 -6.09 -0.62
C LEU A 105 -6.50 -5.23 -1.63
N GLN A 106 -7.79 -5.02 -1.40
CA GLN A 106 -8.63 -4.20 -2.26
C GLN A 106 -8.18 -2.73 -2.26
N ARG A 107 -7.78 -2.19 -1.11
CA ARG A 107 -7.23 -0.82 -1.01
C ARG A 107 -5.94 -0.67 -1.81
N VAL A 108 -5.02 -1.62 -1.66
CA VAL A 108 -3.77 -1.63 -2.44
C VAL A 108 -4.05 -1.77 -3.93
N GLU A 109 -4.99 -2.63 -4.33
CA GLU A 109 -5.42 -2.76 -5.73
C GLU A 109 -5.99 -1.46 -6.30
N ASN A 110 -6.89 -0.81 -5.56
CA ASN A 110 -7.47 0.47 -5.93
C ASN A 110 -6.40 1.56 -6.07
N TYR A 111 -5.43 1.59 -5.15
CA TYR A 111 -4.33 2.54 -5.22
C TYR A 111 -3.42 2.28 -6.44
N ILE A 112 -2.96 1.04 -6.63
CA ILE A 112 -2.09 0.66 -7.75
C ILE A 112 -2.79 0.90 -9.09
N SER A 113 -4.09 0.65 -9.20
CA SER A 113 -4.86 0.88 -10.44
C SER A 113 -4.84 2.34 -10.90
N ARG A 114 -4.63 3.30 -9.98
CA ARG A 114 -4.49 4.73 -10.28
C ARG A 114 -3.09 5.13 -10.73
N LEU A 115 -2.07 4.33 -10.44
CA LEU A 115 -0.69 4.60 -10.84
C LEU A 115 -0.54 4.41 -12.35
N HIS A 116 0.25 5.26 -13.00
CA HIS A 116 0.53 5.11 -14.43
C HIS A 116 1.46 3.92 -14.68
N SER A 117 2.51 3.79 -13.87
CA SER A 117 3.49 2.71 -13.92
C SER A 117 4.07 2.49 -12.52
N VAL A 118 4.53 1.26 -12.25
CA VAL A 118 5.24 0.92 -11.01
C VAL A 118 6.47 0.11 -11.40
N LYS A 119 7.65 0.41 -10.85
CA LYS A 119 8.86 -0.38 -11.16
C LYS A 119 8.94 -1.63 -10.29
N GLY A 120 8.72 -1.48 -8.98
CA GLY A 120 8.78 -2.56 -8.03
C GLY A 120 7.61 -2.58 -7.05
N VAL A 121 7.10 -3.78 -6.77
CA VAL A 121 6.11 -3.99 -5.72
C VAL A 121 6.57 -5.15 -4.84
N THR A 122 6.63 -4.90 -3.53
CA THR A 122 6.85 -5.91 -2.51
C THR A 122 5.58 -6.04 -1.68
N LEU A 123 5.00 -7.24 -1.65
CA LEU A 123 3.87 -7.59 -0.80
C LEU A 123 4.39 -8.42 0.36
N GLN A 124 4.37 -7.86 1.58
CA GLN A 124 4.70 -8.57 2.80
C GLN A 124 3.38 -8.94 3.50
N LEU A 125 2.94 -10.17 3.29
CA LEU A 125 1.61 -10.64 3.73
C LEU A 125 1.54 -11.01 5.22
N ASP A 126 2.68 -11.00 5.93
CA ASP A 126 2.75 -11.37 7.34
C ASP A 126 3.93 -10.69 8.06
N GLN A 127 3.84 -10.64 9.38
CA GLN A 127 4.94 -10.23 10.25
C GLN A 127 5.89 -11.39 10.53
N PRO A 128 7.20 -11.11 10.70
CA PRO A 128 8.14 -12.12 11.15
C PRO A 128 7.67 -12.73 12.49
N HIS A 129 7.72 -14.07 12.60
CA HIS A 129 7.44 -14.82 13.84
C HIS A 129 5.97 -14.96 14.23
N SER A 130 5.05 -14.73 13.30
CA SER A 130 3.66 -15.04 13.53
C SER A 130 3.44 -16.57 13.63
N VAL A 131 2.66 -17.02 14.62
CA VAL A 131 2.43 -18.45 14.91
C VAL A 131 1.01 -18.88 14.51
N CYS A 132 0.36 -18.09 13.66
CA CYS A 132 -1.04 -18.32 13.36
C CYS A 132 -1.22 -19.37 12.25
N LEU A 133 -1.72 -20.55 12.64
CA LEU A 133 -1.93 -21.69 11.74
C LEU A 133 -3.35 -21.76 11.16
N SER A 134 -4.26 -20.87 11.57
CA SER A 134 -5.65 -20.89 11.12
C SER A 134 -5.82 -19.99 9.90
N VAL A 135 -5.96 -20.59 8.73
CA VAL A 135 -6.17 -19.87 7.46
C VAL A 135 -7.65 -19.49 7.23
N GLY A 136 -8.50 -19.64 8.26
CA GLY A 136 -9.94 -19.47 8.17
C GLY A 136 -10.64 -20.67 7.52
N ASN A 137 -11.91 -20.50 7.15
CA ASN A 137 -12.68 -21.52 6.44
C ASN A 137 -12.42 -21.51 4.92
N GLU A 138 -12.88 -22.53 4.20
CA GLU A 138 -12.74 -22.64 2.73
C GLU A 138 -13.27 -21.41 1.96
N ALA A 139 -14.33 -20.79 2.45
CA ALA A 139 -14.88 -19.58 1.84
C ALA A 139 -13.92 -18.38 1.96
N ALA A 140 -13.30 -18.22 3.14
CA ALA A 140 -12.31 -17.19 3.41
C ALA A 140 -11.03 -17.40 2.60
N LEU A 141 -10.55 -18.65 2.51
CA LEU A 141 -9.44 -19.04 1.64
C LEU A 141 -9.70 -18.72 0.17
N ARG A 142 -10.90 -19.04 -0.33
CA ARG A 142 -11.31 -18.72 -1.70
C ARG A 142 -11.35 -17.20 -1.93
N ALA A 143 -11.94 -16.44 -1.00
CA ALA A 143 -12.00 -14.99 -1.09
C ALA A 143 -10.59 -14.36 -1.10
N TRP A 144 -9.68 -14.87 -0.27
CA TRP A 144 -8.28 -14.48 -0.27
C TRP A 144 -7.57 -14.78 -1.59
N SER A 145 -7.75 -15.98 -2.13
CA SER A 145 -7.16 -16.34 -3.42
C SER A 145 -7.68 -15.45 -4.55
N ILE A 146 -8.97 -15.07 -4.53
CA ILE A 146 -9.56 -14.17 -5.52
C ILE A 146 -8.98 -12.76 -5.36
N GLY A 147 -8.97 -12.22 -4.14
CA GLY A 147 -8.46 -10.87 -3.86
C GLY A 147 -6.98 -10.72 -4.19
N LEU A 148 -6.15 -11.67 -3.75
CA LEU A 148 -4.72 -11.68 -4.10
C LEU A 148 -4.52 -11.85 -5.61
N GLY A 149 -5.29 -12.74 -6.25
CA GLY A 149 -5.23 -12.92 -7.70
C GLY A 149 -5.56 -11.64 -8.48
N SER A 150 -6.56 -10.86 -8.02
CA SER A 150 -6.93 -9.56 -8.60
C SER A 150 -5.80 -8.55 -8.45
N LEU A 151 -5.26 -8.40 -7.23
CA LEU A 151 -4.14 -7.51 -6.96
C LEU A 151 -2.91 -7.83 -7.81
N LEU A 152 -2.53 -9.11 -7.89
CA LEU A 152 -1.39 -9.56 -8.70
C LEU A 152 -1.60 -9.26 -10.19
N SER A 153 -2.84 -9.42 -10.68
CA SER A 153 -3.19 -9.08 -12.06
C SER A 153 -3.05 -7.57 -12.30
N CYS A 154 -3.58 -6.74 -11.40
CA CYS A 154 -3.46 -5.29 -11.43
C CYS A 154 -1.99 -4.84 -11.45
N ILE A 155 -1.13 -5.42 -10.60
CA ILE A 155 0.32 -5.11 -10.58
C ILE A 155 0.99 -5.44 -11.91
N VAL A 156 0.68 -6.59 -12.51
CA VAL A 156 1.27 -7.02 -13.78
C VAL A 156 0.82 -6.11 -14.93
N GLU A 157 -0.43 -5.65 -14.92
CA GLU A 157 -0.94 -4.69 -15.91
C GLU A 157 -0.24 -3.32 -15.86
N LYS A 158 0.31 -2.93 -14.70
CA LYS A 158 1.09 -1.68 -14.52
C LYS A 158 2.55 -1.76 -14.97
N VAL A 159 2.90 -2.77 -15.76
CA VAL A 159 4.26 -2.97 -16.32
C VAL A 159 5.31 -3.07 -15.19
N CYS A 160 4.93 -3.71 -14.08
CA CYS A 160 5.83 -3.94 -12.96
C CYS A 160 7.04 -4.79 -13.37
N SER A 161 8.24 -4.24 -13.15
CA SER A 161 9.49 -4.91 -13.52
C SER A 161 9.96 -5.91 -12.45
N CYS A 162 9.58 -5.68 -11.19
CA CYS A 162 9.98 -6.49 -10.06
C CYS A 162 8.82 -6.69 -9.09
N LEU A 163 8.32 -7.93 -8.96
CA LEU A 163 7.30 -8.27 -7.99
C LEU A 163 7.89 -9.27 -6.98
N THR A 164 7.92 -8.87 -5.72
CA THR A 164 8.34 -9.72 -4.61
C THR A 164 7.14 -9.99 -3.71
N VAL A 165 6.79 -11.26 -3.52
CA VAL A 165 5.81 -11.65 -2.50
C VAL A 165 6.60 -12.30 -1.37
N MET A 166 6.70 -11.60 -0.25
CA MET A 166 7.36 -12.13 0.95
C MET A 166 6.38 -13.08 1.66
N PRO A 167 6.80 -14.33 1.91
CA PRO A 167 5.93 -15.36 2.43
C PRO A 167 5.54 -15.13 3.89
N VAL A 168 4.40 -15.69 4.24
CA VAL A 168 4.00 -16.05 5.61
C VAL A 168 4.99 -17.10 6.12
N TYR A 169 5.47 -16.99 7.35
CA TYR A 169 6.43 -17.94 7.93
C TYR A 169 5.99 -19.39 7.69
N GLY A 170 6.83 -20.18 6.99
CA GLY A 170 6.53 -21.57 6.61
C GLY A 170 6.39 -21.83 5.10
N ALA A 171 6.14 -20.81 4.28
CA ALA A 171 6.19 -20.91 2.82
C ALA A 171 7.55 -20.40 2.28
N GLN A 172 8.12 -21.09 1.29
CA GLN A 172 9.36 -20.65 0.63
C GLN A 172 9.13 -19.31 -0.10
N MET A 173 10.13 -18.42 -0.08
CA MET A 173 10.08 -17.14 -0.82
C MET A 173 9.86 -17.37 -2.32
N ILE A 174 8.78 -16.82 -2.88
CA ILE A 174 8.57 -16.79 -4.34
C ILE A 174 8.93 -15.39 -4.85
N ARG A 175 10.17 -15.23 -5.33
CA ARG A 175 10.56 -14.02 -6.09
C ARG A 175 10.16 -14.19 -7.55
N TYR A 176 9.34 -13.28 -8.07
CA TYR A 176 8.97 -13.26 -9.47
C TYR A 176 9.64 -12.09 -10.18
N LYS A 177 10.64 -12.40 -11.02
CA LYS A 177 11.18 -11.41 -11.95
C LYS A 177 10.34 -11.48 -13.23
N ALA A 178 9.46 -10.50 -13.43
CA ALA A 178 8.75 -10.37 -14.69
C ALA A 178 9.80 -10.16 -15.79
N ARG A 179 10.03 -11.16 -16.64
CA ARG A 179 10.77 -10.93 -17.88
C ARG A 179 9.91 -10.01 -18.72
N ASN A 180 10.45 -8.84 -19.11
CA ASN A 180 9.81 -7.88 -20.01
C ASN A 180 9.06 -8.65 -21.12
N PRO A 181 7.74 -8.49 -21.22
CA PRO A 181 6.99 -9.22 -22.22
C PRO A 181 7.43 -8.74 -23.60
N SER A 182 8.06 -9.63 -24.38
CA SER A 182 8.12 -9.46 -25.83
C SER A 182 6.69 -9.24 -26.35
N PRO A 183 6.48 -8.30 -27.30
CA PRO A 183 5.16 -7.91 -27.78
C PRO A 183 4.44 -9.12 -28.40
N SER A 184 3.58 -9.76 -27.62
CA SER A 184 2.79 -10.92 -28.02
C SER A 184 1.49 -10.95 -27.20
N PRO A 185 0.39 -11.51 -27.73
CA PRO A 185 -0.97 -11.24 -27.26
C PRO A 185 -1.28 -11.86 -25.88
N PRO A 186 -2.35 -11.39 -25.19
CA PRO A 186 -2.45 -11.45 -23.74
C PRO A 186 -2.73 -12.88 -23.24
N ARG A 187 -1.86 -13.38 -22.34
CA ARG A 187 -1.97 -14.72 -21.76
C ARG A 187 -2.58 -14.70 -20.35
N ARG A 188 -3.89 -14.91 -20.28
CA ARG A 188 -4.61 -15.34 -19.05
C ARG A 188 -4.02 -16.63 -18.43
N SER A 189 -3.21 -17.40 -19.18
CA SER A 189 -2.63 -18.67 -18.74
C SER A 189 -1.43 -18.56 -17.78
N ARG A 190 -0.80 -17.38 -17.62
CA ARG A 190 0.36 -17.22 -16.72
C ARG A 190 -0.03 -17.04 -15.25
N ILE A 191 -1.17 -16.41 -14.97
CA ILE A 191 -1.64 -16.14 -13.60
C ILE A 191 -2.11 -17.43 -12.91
N ARG A 192 -2.68 -18.38 -13.67
CA ARG A 192 -3.17 -19.65 -13.12
C ARG A 192 -2.06 -20.52 -12.50
N ARG A 193 -0.89 -20.58 -13.15
CA ARG A 193 0.29 -21.29 -12.61
C ARG A 193 0.83 -20.64 -11.33
N LEU A 194 0.70 -19.32 -11.18
CA LEU A 194 1.13 -18.63 -9.96
C LEU A 194 0.29 -19.09 -8.77
N LEU A 195 -1.04 -19.05 -8.88
CA LEU A 195 -1.95 -19.47 -7.81
C LEU A 195 -1.81 -20.96 -7.45
N GLU A 196 -1.57 -21.82 -8.45
CA GLU A 196 -1.32 -23.26 -8.22
C GLU A 196 -0.03 -23.51 -7.42
N THR A 197 0.99 -22.67 -7.56
CA THR A 197 2.24 -22.79 -6.77
C THR A 197 2.04 -22.33 -5.32
N PHE A 198 1.16 -21.34 -5.10
CA PHE A 198 0.82 -20.84 -3.75
C PHE A 198 -0.09 -21.79 -2.95
N LEU A 199 -1.00 -22.52 -3.61
CA LEU A 199 -1.98 -23.39 -2.94
C LEU A 199 -1.48 -24.82 -2.67
N CYS A 200 -0.36 -25.23 -3.29
CA CYS A 200 0.17 -26.60 -3.19
C CYS A 200 1.42 -26.74 -2.31
N ALA A 201 1.66 -25.84 -1.35
CA ALA A 201 2.72 -26.06 -0.36
C ALA A 201 2.43 -27.35 0.45
N PRO A 202 3.37 -28.31 0.52
CA PRO A 202 3.14 -29.59 1.18
C PRO A 202 2.91 -29.38 2.68
N LYS A 203 1.90 -30.07 3.24
CA LYS A 203 1.73 -30.20 4.69
C LYS A 203 3.00 -30.83 5.26
N ALA A 204 3.80 -30.06 6.00
CA ALA A 204 4.92 -30.60 6.76
C ALA A 204 4.36 -31.61 7.76
N SER A 205 4.91 -32.83 7.72
CA SER A 205 4.56 -33.97 8.57
C SER A 205 5.13 -33.81 9.97
#